data_AF-A0A2S1SG23-F1
#
_entry.id   AF-A0A2S1SG23-F1
#
_cell.length_a   1.000
_cell.length_b   1.000
_cell.length_c   1.000
_cell.angle_alpha   90.00
_cell.angle_beta   90.00
_cell.angle_gamma   90.00
#
_symmetry.space_group_name_H-M   'P 1'
#
loop_
_entity.id
_entity.type
_entity.pdbx_description
1 polymer ?
#
loop_
_entity_poly.entity_id
_entity_poly.type
_entity_poly.pdbx_seq_one_letter_code
_entity_poly.pdbx_strand_id
1 'polypeptide(L)'
;MKIHRFIVLLSILLTQSVAVPPQFMDIDDSVKLEWHKSYADDTMDKAVVGLRWALSYVGAKSLGPSEITVSGNTASINAYKLGLNENAVNALKILHQAIRESGEYKRNKSIDMGRYVSLILGSPQHYYALTGVPEKLDDLLAGYTLLEDKGYVNHSAVSLKHRIIRFSGQDKMRQVFLSAETDPATGRIEEYETLEIMDNAQLRFGIFDADGNRMDHADPSVTNAGKPAKCMWCHESTISPMFKPQDEVHSYLSYNALQDKLKAYNQSLTEQKALLKEGVDYLKLQDHTFTELLYITFMEPSAERLSAEWGMPLAEVQQRLSGLSTHVCEEFPYLGPLYQRKEVEKLAPYQGLEVSGSVREMSSEVNYIHD
;
A
#
# COMPACT_ATOMS: atom_id res chain seq x y z
N MET A 1 -34.18 36.74 79.02
CA MET A 1 -33.57 35.68 78.19
C MET A 1 -33.67 36.06 76.72
N LYS A 2 -32.58 36.55 76.13
CA LYS A 2 -32.46 36.80 74.68
C LYS A 2 -31.08 36.32 74.24
N ILE A 3 -31.09 35.26 73.44
CA ILE A 3 -29.93 34.56 72.87
C ILE A 3 -29.32 35.45 71.78
N HIS A 4 -28.04 35.78 71.92
CA HIS A 4 -27.26 36.43 70.86
C HIS A 4 -26.79 35.36 69.86
N ARG A 5 -27.18 35.51 68.60
CA ARG A 5 -26.66 34.72 67.47
C ARG A 5 -25.47 35.48 66.88
N PHE A 6 -24.26 34.93 67.01
CA PHE A 6 -23.12 35.30 66.18
C PHE A 6 -23.22 34.52 64.86
N ILE A 7 -23.31 35.24 63.74
CA ILE A 7 -23.17 34.69 62.40
C ILE A 7 -21.70 34.88 62.00
N VAL A 8 -20.98 33.77 61.81
CA VAL A 8 -19.66 33.74 61.19
C VAL A 8 -19.87 33.57 59.69
N LEU A 9 -19.55 34.61 58.91
CA LEU A 9 -19.44 34.51 57.46
C LEU A 9 -18.07 33.93 57.11
N LEU A 10 -18.05 32.72 56.57
CA LEU A 10 -16.85 32.06 56.06
C LEU A 10 -16.71 32.38 54.56
N SER A 11 -15.77 33.27 54.22
CA SER A 11 -15.42 33.62 52.84
C SER A 11 -14.50 32.54 52.26
N ILE A 12 -15.04 31.65 51.43
CA ILE A 12 -14.24 30.66 50.68
C ILE A 12 -13.70 31.33 49.42
N LEU A 13 -12.40 31.64 49.40
CA LEU A 13 -11.65 32.00 48.21
C LEU A 13 -11.42 30.75 47.36
N LEU A 14 -12.22 30.58 46.31
CA LEU A 14 -11.97 29.62 45.23
C LEU A 14 -10.89 30.20 44.31
N THR A 15 -9.64 29.81 44.50
CA THR A 15 -8.60 29.99 43.49
C THR A 15 -8.85 29.01 42.36
N GLN A 16 -9.42 29.47 41.25
CA GLN A 16 -9.47 28.70 40.02
C GLN A 16 -8.04 28.55 39.49
N SER A 17 -7.48 27.35 39.62
CA SER A 17 -6.33 26.95 38.82
C SER A 17 -6.79 26.91 37.38
N VAL A 18 -6.37 27.88 36.58
CA VAL A 18 -6.48 27.79 35.12
C VAL A 18 -5.64 26.60 34.72
N ALA A 19 -6.29 25.49 34.35
CA ALA A 19 -5.62 24.37 33.73
C ALA A 19 -5.01 24.89 32.43
N VAL A 20 -3.68 24.97 32.40
CA VAL A 20 -2.96 25.14 31.14
C VAL A 20 -3.41 23.96 30.26
N PRO A 21 -4.02 24.19 29.10
CA PRO A 21 -4.38 23.09 28.21
C PRO A 21 -3.11 22.27 27.96
N PRO A 22 -3.19 20.94 27.95
CA PRO A 22 -2.03 20.11 27.69
C PRO A 22 -1.39 20.62 26.40
N GLN A 23 -0.15 21.10 26.53
CA GLN A 23 0.67 21.46 25.40
C GLN A 23 0.79 20.17 24.60
N PHE A 24 0.14 20.09 23.43
CA PHE A 24 0.33 18.96 22.51
C PHE A 24 1.84 18.86 22.30
N MET A 25 2.47 17.84 22.90
CA MET A 25 3.83 17.49 22.56
C MET A 25 3.79 17.25 21.05
N ASP A 26 4.58 18.02 20.33
CA ASP A 26 4.84 17.81 18.92
C ASP A 26 5.56 16.45 18.84
N ILE A 27 4.78 15.36 18.76
CA ILE A 27 5.34 14.03 18.58
C ILE A 27 5.79 14.02 17.13
N ASP A 28 7.08 14.33 16.93
CA ASP A 28 7.74 14.14 15.65
C ASP A 28 7.65 12.66 15.28
N ASP A 29 6.65 12.33 14.47
CA ASP A 29 6.48 11.01 13.89
C ASP A 29 7.35 10.83 12.64
N SER A 30 8.51 11.50 12.60
CA SER A 30 9.45 11.30 11.52
C SER A 30 10.08 9.91 11.58
N VAL A 31 10.28 9.32 10.41
CA VAL A 31 11.16 8.17 10.20
C VAL A 31 12.13 8.48 9.07
N LYS A 32 13.36 8.02 9.23
CA LYS A 32 14.42 8.14 8.23
C LYS A 32 14.52 6.85 7.44
N LEU A 33 14.53 6.98 6.13
CA LEU A 33 14.62 5.90 5.15
C LEU A 33 15.97 6.01 4.43
N GLU A 34 16.80 5.00 4.53
CA GLU A 34 18.10 4.95 3.87
C GLU A 34 18.00 4.19 2.54
N TRP A 35 18.54 4.81 1.49
CA TRP A 35 18.65 4.21 0.17
C TRP A 35 20.03 3.59 0.00
N HIS A 36 20.05 2.33 -0.42
CA HIS A 36 21.24 1.63 -0.82
C HIS A 36 21.17 1.35 -2.32
N LYS A 37 22.19 1.81 -3.05
CA LYS A 37 22.26 1.63 -4.50
C LYS A 37 22.25 0.15 -4.88
N SER A 38 21.39 -0.21 -5.84
CA SER A 38 21.12 -1.62 -6.17
C SER A 38 21.68 -2.07 -7.51
N TYR A 39 21.69 -1.16 -8.49
CA TYR A 39 22.18 -1.41 -9.84
C TYR A 39 22.84 -0.14 -10.40
N ALA A 40 23.52 -0.26 -11.54
CA ALA A 40 24.38 0.81 -12.08
C ALA A 40 23.67 2.16 -12.25
N ASP A 41 22.46 2.12 -12.80
CA ASP A 41 21.62 3.29 -13.09
C ASP A 41 20.65 3.67 -11.95
N ASP A 42 20.76 3.02 -10.79
CA ASP A 42 19.97 3.34 -9.60
C ASP A 42 20.49 4.64 -8.98
N THR A 43 19.57 5.54 -8.65
CA THR A 43 19.89 6.87 -8.08
C THR A 43 18.89 7.21 -6.98
N MET A 44 19.33 8.02 -6.01
CA MET A 44 18.47 8.55 -4.96
C MET A 44 17.25 9.27 -5.52
N ASP A 45 17.39 10.01 -6.63
CA ASP A 45 16.26 10.71 -7.26
C ASP A 45 15.18 9.73 -7.74
N LYS A 46 15.57 8.62 -8.38
CA LYS A 46 14.64 7.55 -8.79
C LYS A 46 14.01 6.87 -7.56
N ALA A 47 14.81 6.61 -6.53
CA ALA A 47 14.32 6.04 -5.28
C ALA A 47 13.27 6.95 -4.60
N VAL A 48 13.48 8.27 -4.59
CA VAL A 48 12.51 9.23 -4.04
C VAL A 48 11.24 9.29 -4.89
N VAL A 49 11.34 9.19 -6.21
CA VAL A 49 10.16 9.06 -7.08
C VAL A 49 9.38 7.77 -6.75
N GLY A 50 10.07 6.64 -6.62
CA GLY A 50 9.46 5.37 -6.19
C GLY A 50 8.79 5.47 -4.81
N LEU A 51 9.44 6.14 -3.85
CA LEU A 51 8.86 6.37 -2.52
C LEU A 51 7.58 7.22 -2.59
N ARG A 52 7.57 8.27 -3.43
CA ARG A 52 6.36 9.09 -3.64
C ARG A 52 5.21 8.26 -4.20
N TRP A 53 5.48 7.41 -5.19
CA TRP A 53 4.48 6.49 -5.72
C TRP A 53 4.00 5.50 -4.67
N ALA A 54 4.90 4.87 -3.91
CA ALA A 54 4.54 3.98 -2.79
C ALA A 54 3.59 4.64 -1.79
N LEU A 55 3.91 5.87 -1.36
CA LEU A 55 3.07 6.64 -0.45
C LEU A 55 1.75 7.06 -1.08
N SER A 56 1.75 7.40 -2.37
CA SER A 56 0.53 7.71 -3.11
C SER A 56 -0.42 6.51 -3.11
N TYR A 57 0.07 5.29 -3.36
CA TYR A 57 -0.77 4.09 -3.36
C TYR A 57 -1.49 3.80 -2.04
N VAL A 58 -0.94 4.29 -0.92
CA VAL A 58 -1.59 4.20 0.41
C VAL A 58 -2.37 5.46 0.79
N GLY A 59 -2.67 6.33 -0.18
CA GLY A 59 -3.58 7.46 -0.03
C GLY A 59 -2.93 8.81 0.24
N ALA A 60 -1.59 8.93 0.20
CA ALA A 60 -0.93 10.22 0.40
C ALA A 60 -1.27 11.21 -0.72
N LYS A 61 -1.51 12.47 -0.34
CA LYS A 61 -1.89 13.59 -1.24
C LYS A 61 -0.77 14.61 -1.41
N SER A 62 0.05 14.79 -0.38
CA SER A 62 1.12 15.81 -0.36
C SER A 62 2.47 15.11 -0.32
N LEU A 63 3.23 15.23 -1.41
CA LEU A 63 4.44 14.44 -1.69
C LEU A 63 5.61 15.31 -2.17
N GLY A 64 5.57 16.61 -1.83
CA GLY A 64 6.57 17.58 -2.24
C GLY A 64 7.86 17.52 -1.40
N PRO A 65 8.81 18.42 -1.68
CA PRO A 65 10.09 18.48 -0.96
C PRO A 65 9.97 18.87 0.53
N SER A 66 8.85 19.48 0.95
CA SER A 66 8.57 19.81 2.36
C SER A 66 8.03 18.63 3.16
N GLU A 67 7.42 17.66 2.47
CA GLU A 67 6.83 16.44 3.06
C GLU A 67 7.85 15.30 3.09
N ILE A 68 8.69 15.23 2.06
CA ILE A 68 9.78 14.24 1.93
C ILE A 68 11.10 15.01 1.80
N THR A 69 11.83 15.13 2.89
CA THR A 69 13.13 15.83 2.91
C THR A 69 14.26 14.86 2.63
N VAL A 70 15.13 15.19 1.67
CA VAL A 70 16.25 14.33 1.25
C VAL A 70 17.57 14.94 1.67
N SER A 71 18.46 14.13 2.24
CA SER A 71 19.83 14.51 2.60
C SER A 71 20.78 13.34 2.33
N GLY A 72 21.64 13.48 1.32
CA GLY A 72 22.50 12.39 0.85
C GLY A 72 21.66 11.20 0.39
N ASN A 73 21.90 10.03 0.98
CA ASN A 73 21.17 8.79 0.69
C ASN A 73 19.98 8.55 1.63
N THR A 74 19.56 9.56 2.39
CA THR A 74 18.46 9.42 3.36
C THR A 74 17.29 10.31 2.98
N ALA A 75 16.09 9.75 2.96
CA ALA A 75 14.84 10.48 2.94
C ALA A 75 14.22 10.49 4.35
N SER A 76 13.58 11.58 4.76
CA SER A 76 12.78 11.61 5.98
C SER A 76 11.33 11.92 5.63
N ILE A 77 10.42 11.17 6.23
CA ILE A 77 8.98 11.31 6.05
C ILE A 77 8.32 11.50 7.42
N ASN A 78 7.21 12.23 7.47
CA ASN A 78 6.41 12.42 8.67
C ASN A 78 4.94 12.21 8.31
N ALA A 79 4.26 11.29 8.99
CA ALA A 79 2.90 10.87 8.65
C ALA A 79 1.90 12.04 8.55
N TYR A 80 2.03 13.05 9.43
CA TYR A 80 1.13 14.21 9.45
C TYR A 80 1.27 15.13 8.24
N LYS A 81 2.41 15.07 7.55
CA LYS A 81 2.69 15.93 6.39
C LYS A 81 2.21 15.35 5.06
N LEU A 82 1.94 14.04 5.01
CA LEU A 82 1.64 13.33 3.76
C LEU A 82 0.22 13.58 3.21
N GLY A 83 -0.62 14.31 3.93
CA GLY A 83 -2.01 14.54 3.55
C GLY A 83 -2.88 13.27 3.60
N LEU A 84 -2.49 12.28 4.41
CA LEU A 84 -3.26 11.06 4.65
C LEU A 84 -4.56 11.35 5.43
N ASN A 85 -5.54 10.45 5.35
CA ASN A 85 -6.69 10.51 6.25
C ASN A 85 -6.29 10.15 7.69
N GLU A 86 -7.13 10.49 8.68
CA GLU A 86 -6.79 10.33 10.10
C GLU A 86 -6.50 8.88 10.50
N ASN A 87 -7.27 7.92 9.97
CA ASN A 87 -7.05 6.49 10.24
C ASN A 87 -5.69 6.04 9.70
N ALA A 88 -5.35 6.46 8.47
CA ALA A 88 -4.08 6.15 7.84
C ALA A 88 -2.90 6.80 8.57
N VAL A 89 -3.05 8.03 9.06
CA VAL A 89 -2.03 8.69 9.90
C VAL A 89 -1.80 7.88 11.19
N ASN A 90 -2.87 7.45 11.86
CA ASN A 90 -2.75 6.66 13.08
C ASN A 90 -2.11 5.29 12.83
N ALA A 91 -2.54 4.59 11.77
CA ALA A 91 -1.94 3.32 11.35
C ALA A 91 -0.43 3.48 11.06
N LEU A 92 -0.06 4.53 10.32
CA LEU A 92 1.33 4.78 9.97
C LEU A 92 2.19 5.13 11.18
N LYS A 93 1.66 5.87 12.16
CA LYS A 93 2.35 6.17 13.42
C LYS A 93 2.69 4.92 14.23
N ILE A 94 1.76 3.96 14.29
CA ILE A 94 1.99 2.68 14.98
C ILE A 94 3.11 1.92 14.27
N LEU A 95 3.05 1.85 12.93
CA LEU A 95 4.13 1.23 12.14
C LEU A 95 5.47 1.96 12.31
N HIS A 96 5.49 3.28 12.32
CA HIS A 96 6.68 4.09 12.56
C HIS A 96 7.27 3.84 13.96
N GLN A 97 6.42 3.63 14.97
CA GLN A 97 6.88 3.23 16.29
C GLN A 97 7.56 1.86 16.25
N ALA A 98 6.95 0.84 15.64
CA ALA A 98 7.56 -0.47 15.47
C ALA A 98 8.90 -0.40 14.73
N ILE A 99 8.98 0.42 13.67
CA ILE A 99 10.21 0.69 12.92
C ILE A 99 11.29 1.26 13.85
N ARG A 100 10.98 2.31 14.64
CA ARG A 100 11.93 2.94 15.56
C ARG A 100 12.41 1.98 16.66
N GLU A 101 11.58 1.01 17.03
CA GLU A 101 11.91 -0.01 18.04
C GLU A 101 12.74 -1.18 17.48
N SER A 102 12.82 -1.34 16.16
CA SER A 102 13.61 -2.38 15.49
C SER A 102 15.12 -2.27 15.74
N GLY A 103 15.83 -3.40 15.60
CA GLY A 103 17.28 -3.45 15.75
C GLY A 103 18.03 -2.60 14.72
N GLU A 104 17.59 -2.67 13.46
CA GLU A 104 18.06 -1.85 12.34
C GLU A 104 17.98 -0.34 12.66
N TYR A 105 16.79 0.17 13.02
CA TYR A 105 16.63 1.60 13.26
C TYR A 105 17.39 2.07 14.51
N LYS A 106 17.43 1.27 15.56
CA LYS A 106 18.23 1.60 16.76
C LYS A 106 19.71 1.74 16.43
N ARG A 107 20.23 0.91 15.52
CA ARG A 107 21.64 0.90 15.08
C ARG A 107 21.94 2.03 14.09
N ASN A 108 21.17 2.12 13.01
CA ASN A 108 21.47 2.97 11.86
C ASN A 108 20.83 4.37 11.96
N LYS A 109 19.82 4.53 12.84
CA LYS A 109 18.94 5.71 12.91
C LYS A 109 18.12 5.91 11.64
N SER A 110 17.93 4.83 10.89
CA SER A 110 17.22 4.73 9.62
C SER A 110 16.72 3.29 9.42
N ILE A 111 15.76 3.10 8.53
CA ILE A 111 15.36 1.80 7.97
C ILE A 111 15.63 1.79 6.48
N ASP A 112 15.93 0.64 5.88
CA ASP A 112 16.02 0.49 4.43
C ASP A 112 14.72 0.96 3.74
N MET A 113 14.86 1.80 2.71
CA MET A 113 13.73 2.36 1.98
C MET A 113 12.88 1.30 1.28
N GLY A 114 13.51 0.26 0.72
CA GLY A 114 12.82 -0.88 0.12
C GLY A 114 12.10 -1.74 1.15
N ARG A 115 12.67 -1.91 2.35
CA ARG A 115 11.97 -2.53 3.49
C ARG A 115 10.72 -1.74 3.87
N TYR A 116 10.83 -0.41 3.97
CA TYR A 116 9.69 0.44 4.26
C TYR A 116 8.56 0.31 3.21
N VAL A 117 8.89 0.33 1.92
CA VAL A 117 7.91 0.08 0.84
C VAL A 117 7.28 -1.32 0.96
N SER A 118 8.09 -2.34 1.26
CA SER A 118 7.61 -3.71 1.48
C SER A 118 6.65 -3.80 2.66
N LEU A 119 6.87 -3.04 3.73
CA LEU A 119 5.96 -2.99 4.89
C LEU A 119 4.62 -2.36 4.52
N ILE A 120 4.59 -1.21 3.85
CA ILE A 120 3.34 -0.49 3.61
C ILE A 120 2.50 -1.06 2.46
N LEU A 121 3.13 -1.75 1.48
CA LEU A 121 2.43 -2.35 0.34
C LEU A 121 2.34 -3.88 0.41
N GLY A 122 3.40 -4.55 0.88
CA GLY A 122 3.52 -6.01 0.80
C GLY A 122 2.80 -6.78 1.90
N SER A 123 2.50 -6.12 3.03
CA SER A 123 1.56 -6.63 4.03
C SER A 123 0.14 -6.15 3.70
N PRO A 124 -0.79 -7.06 3.36
CA PRO A 124 -2.17 -6.71 3.09
C PRO A 124 -2.82 -5.98 4.28
N GLN A 125 -2.53 -6.42 5.50
CA GLN A 125 -3.06 -5.81 6.72
C GLN A 125 -2.60 -4.35 6.88
N HIS A 126 -1.31 -4.05 6.63
CA HIS A 126 -0.85 -2.67 6.64
C HIS A 126 -1.48 -1.85 5.52
N TYR A 127 -1.51 -2.39 4.30
CA TYR A 127 -2.11 -1.74 3.15
C TYR A 127 -3.58 -1.39 3.41
N TYR A 128 -4.37 -2.34 3.93
CA TYR A 128 -5.78 -2.14 4.21
C TYR A 128 -6.02 -1.12 5.34
N ALA A 129 -5.19 -1.13 6.38
CA ALA A 129 -5.27 -0.13 7.45
C ALA A 129 -4.98 1.29 6.93
N LEU A 130 -4.02 1.43 6.02
CA LEU A 130 -3.65 2.72 5.42
C LEU A 130 -4.68 3.19 4.36
N THR A 131 -5.22 2.29 3.56
CA THR A 131 -6.20 2.63 2.50
C THR A 131 -7.65 2.63 2.95
N GLY A 132 -7.93 2.12 4.15
CA GLY A 132 -9.26 2.07 4.74
C GLY A 132 -10.20 1.09 4.02
N VAL A 133 -9.69 -0.01 3.50
CA VAL A 133 -10.53 -1.13 3.02
C VAL A 133 -11.22 -1.74 4.25
N PRO A 134 -12.54 -1.94 4.28
CA PRO A 134 -13.24 -2.46 5.45
C PRO A 134 -13.10 -3.99 5.58
N GLU A 135 -13.36 -4.52 6.78
CA GLU A 135 -13.33 -5.97 7.03
C GLU A 135 -14.47 -6.74 6.33
N LYS A 136 -15.55 -6.05 5.96
CA LYS A 136 -16.71 -6.63 5.30
C LYS A 136 -16.99 -5.96 3.97
N LEU A 137 -17.30 -6.77 2.96
CA LEU A 137 -17.68 -6.29 1.64
C LEU A 137 -18.91 -5.38 1.70
N ASP A 138 -19.91 -5.73 2.51
CA ASP A 138 -21.14 -4.94 2.64
C ASP A 138 -20.88 -3.54 3.20
N ASP A 139 -19.90 -3.38 4.10
CA ASP A 139 -19.52 -2.06 4.63
C ASP A 139 -18.92 -1.18 3.53
N LEU A 140 -18.16 -1.78 2.59
CA LEU A 140 -17.66 -1.08 1.41
C LEU A 140 -18.83 -0.67 0.51
N LEU A 141 -19.68 -1.63 0.17
CA LEU A 141 -20.77 -1.45 -0.79
C LEU A 141 -21.90 -0.55 -0.27
N ALA A 142 -22.07 -0.39 1.04
CA ALA A 142 -23.03 0.55 1.63
C ALA A 142 -22.79 2.00 1.18
N GLY A 143 -21.56 2.33 0.77
CA GLY A 143 -21.19 3.62 0.19
C GLY A 143 -21.60 3.82 -1.27
N TYR A 144 -22.17 2.82 -1.96
CA TYR A 144 -22.36 2.86 -3.40
C TYR A 144 -23.72 2.31 -3.85
N THR A 145 -24.24 2.89 -4.92
CA THR A 145 -25.35 2.32 -5.67
C THR A 145 -24.79 1.66 -6.92
N LEU A 146 -24.76 0.33 -6.93
CA LEU A 146 -24.36 -0.44 -8.11
C LEU A 146 -25.43 -0.31 -9.20
N LEU A 147 -24.99 -0.17 -10.46
CA LEU A 147 -25.87 -0.09 -11.61
C LEU A 147 -26.50 -1.46 -11.91
N GLU A 148 -27.63 -1.45 -12.63
CA GLU A 148 -28.25 -2.69 -13.15
C GLU A 148 -27.37 -3.34 -14.23
N ASP A 149 -26.70 -2.51 -15.04
CA ASP A 149 -25.72 -2.94 -16.02
C ASP A 149 -24.56 -3.71 -15.34
N LYS A 150 -24.23 -4.87 -15.90
CA LYS A 150 -23.14 -5.73 -15.42
C LYS A 150 -22.46 -6.45 -16.58
N GLY A 151 -21.16 -6.66 -16.41
CA GLY A 151 -20.31 -7.39 -17.34
C GLY A 151 -20.18 -8.86 -17.00
N TYR A 152 -19.96 -9.70 -18.01
CA TYR A 152 -19.57 -11.09 -17.85
C TYR A 152 -18.21 -11.32 -18.53
N VAL A 153 -17.28 -11.97 -17.84
CA VAL A 153 -15.93 -12.26 -18.34
C VAL A 153 -15.67 -13.75 -18.21
N ASN A 154 -15.52 -14.44 -19.34
CA ASN A 154 -15.21 -15.88 -19.41
C ASN A 154 -13.88 -16.20 -20.12
N HIS A 155 -13.22 -15.19 -20.68
CA HIS A 155 -11.86 -15.25 -21.21
C HIS A 155 -10.96 -14.28 -20.43
N SER A 156 -10.69 -14.62 -19.17
CA SER A 156 -9.80 -13.84 -18.31
C SER A 156 -8.32 -14.14 -18.59
N ALA A 157 -7.45 -13.19 -18.30
CA ALA A 157 -5.99 -13.39 -18.28
C ALA A 157 -5.44 -13.55 -16.85
N VAL A 158 -6.28 -13.30 -15.84
CA VAL A 158 -5.90 -13.29 -14.42
C VAL A 158 -6.67 -14.38 -13.67
N SER A 159 -8.00 -14.35 -13.78
CA SER A 159 -8.88 -15.35 -13.16
C SER A 159 -8.87 -16.68 -13.91
N LEU A 160 -8.95 -17.78 -13.15
CA LEU A 160 -9.12 -19.15 -13.64
C LEU A 160 -10.62 -19.53 -13.75
N LYS A 161 -11.51 -18.62 -13.37
CA LYS A 161 -12.97 -18.77 -13.31
C LYS A 161 -13.66 -17.74 -14.22
N HIS A 162 -14.99 -17.75 -14.23
CA HIS A 162 -15.77 -16.69 -14.86
C HIS A 162 -15.96 -15.54 -13.87
N ARG A 163 -16.14 -14.32 -14.35
CA ARG A 163 -16.32 -13.14 -13.51
C ARG A 163 -17.59 -12.40 -13.86
N ILE A 164 -18.31 -11.97 -12.83
CA ILE A 164 -19.38 -10.99 -12.96
C ILE A 164 -18.86 -9.65 -12.47
N ILE A 165 -18.79 -8.68 -13.38
CA ILE A 165 -18.31 -7.33 -13.07
C ILE A 165 -19.51 -6.42 -12.85
N ARG A 166 -19.65 -5.91 -11.64
CA ARG A 166 -20.62 -4.88 -11.27
C ARG A 166 -19.88 -3.59 -10.94
N PHE A 167 -20.52 -2.45 -11.15
CA PHE A 167 -19.90 -1.16 -10.90
C PHE A 167 -20.95 -0.11 -10.55
N SER A 168 -20.54 0.91 -9.81
CA SER A 168 -21.34 2.11 -9.64
C SER A 168 -21.15 3.05 -10.84
N GLY A 169 -22.04 4.04 -10.94
CA GLY A 169 -21.70 5.26 -11.69
C GLY A 169 -20.45 5.93 -11.09
N GLN A 170 -19.82 6.79 -11.88
CA GLN A 170 -18.69 7.60 -11.43
C GLN A 170 -19.16 9.03 -11.17
N ASP A 171 -18.95 9.50 -9.95
CA ASP A 171 -19.09 10.91 -9.59
C ASP A 171 -17.75 11.42 -9.07
N LYS A 172 -17.01 12.13 -9.94
CA LYS A 172 -15.61 12.54 -9.70
C LYS A 172 -14.74 11.33 -9.34
N MET A 173 -14.21 11.30 -8.11
CA MET A 173 -13.40 10.20 -7.55
C MET A 173 -14.25 9.14 -6.86
N ARG A 174 -15.58 9.22 -6.88
CA ARG A 174 -16.44 8.21 -6.25
C ARG A 174 -16.88 7.18 -7.29
N GLN A 175 -16.21 6.04 -7.29
CA GLN A 175 -16.60 4.87 -8.07
C GLN A 175 -16.09 3.59 -7.42
N VAL A 176 -16.89 2.52 -7.48
CA VAL A 176 -16.49 1.17 -7.12
C VAL A 176 -16.73 0.20 -8.28
N PHE A 177 -15.83 -0.75 -8.43
CA PHE A 177 -16.00 -1.97 -9.21
C PHE A 177 -15.97 -3.16 -8.26
N LEU A 178 -16.84 -4.11 -8.51
CA LEU A 178 -16.94 -5.39 -7.81
C LEU A 178 -16.82 -6.50 -8.86
N SER A 179 -15.79 -7.32 -8.76
CA SER A 179 -15.66 -8.57 -9.49
C SER A 179 -16.05 -9.72 -8.58
N ALA A 180 -17.02 -10.54 -9.00
CA ALA A 180 -17.32 -11.80 -8.33
C ALA A 180 -16.75 -12.95 -9.16
N GLU A 181 -15.81 -13.71 -8.58
CA GLU A 181 -15.26 -14.93 -9.15
C GLU A 181 -16.30 -16.06 -9.01
N THR A 182 -16.75 -16.60 -10.13
CA THR A 182 -17.87 -17.54 -10.20
C THR A 182 -17.45 -18.83 -10.87
N ASP A 183 -17.75 -19.95 -10.20
CA ASP A 183 -17.58 -21.28 -10.76
C ASP A 183 -18.47 -21.42 -12.01
N PRO A 184 -17.88 -21.68 -13.20
CA PRO A 184 -18.64 -21.75 -14.44
C PRO A 184 -19.64 -22.92 -14.50
N ALA A 185 -19.41 -23.99 -13.71
CA ALA A 185 -20.27 -25.17 -13.69
C ALA A 185 -21.45 -25.00 -12.73
N THR A 186 -21.25 -24.35 -11.59
CA THR A 186 -22.27 -24.26 -10.52
C THR A 186 -22.88 -22.87 -10.38
N GLY A 187 -22.23 -21.83 -10.90
CA GLY A 187 -22.61 -20.43 -10.71
C GLY A 187 -22.36 -19.90 -9.30
N ARG A 188 -21.72 -20.70 -8.42
CA ARG A 188 -21.38 -20.29 -7.05
C ARG A 188 -20.27 -19.25 -7.08
N ILE A 189 -20.41 -18.22 -6.24
CA ILE A 189 -19.35 -17.24 -6.02
C ILE A 189 -18.32 -17.83 -5.06
N GLU A 190 -17.05 -17.72 -5.42
CA GLU A 190 -15.92 -18.25 -4.64
C GLU A 190 -15.13 -17.14 -3.95
N GLU A 191 -15.03 -15.97 -4.58
CA GLU A 191 -14.28 -14.81 -4.07
C GLU A 191 -14.82 -13.51 -4.68
N TYR A 192 -14.56 -12.39 -4.03
CA TYR A 192 -14.76 -11.05 -4.57
C TYR A 192 -13.46 -10.24 -4.59
N GLU A 193 -13.28 -9.48 -5.66
CA GLU A 193 -12.26 -8.43 -5.75
C GLU A 193 -12.97 -7.08 -5.93
N THR A 194 -12.49 -6.04 -5.24
CA THR A 194 -13.00 -4.68 -5.38
C THR A 194 -11.92 -3.72 -5.82
N LEU A 195 -12.29 -2.72 -6.61
CA LEU A 195 -11.46 -1.60 -7.01
C LEU A 195 -12.24 -0.31 -6.77
N GLU A 196 -11.68 0.62 -6.00
CA GLU A 196 -12.27 1.94 -5.74
C GLU A 196 -11.27 3.06 -6.02
N ILE A 197 -11.77 4.19 -6.52
CA ILE A 197 -10.95 5.40 -6.70
C ILE A 197 -10.87 6.16 -5.36
N MET A 198 -9.64 6.42 -4.89
CA MET A 198 -9.38 7.23 -3.70
C MET A 198 -9.32 8.73 -4.03
N ASP A 199 -9.40 9.59 -3.00
CA ASP A 199 -9.34 11.05 -3.13
C ASP A 199 -8.08 11.59 -3.81
N ASN A 200 -6.98 10.83 -3.77
CA ASN A 200 -5.73 11.18 -4.45
C ASN A 200 -5.64 10.59 -5.87
N ALA A 201 -6.76 10.09 -6.42
CA ALA A 201 -6.89 9.42 -7.72
C ALA A 201 -6.13 8.10 -7.88
N GLN A 202 -5.57 7.55 -6.81
CA GLN A 202 -5.10 6.17 -6.80
C GLN A 202 -6.27 5.20 -6.69
N LEU A 203 -6.00 3.95 -7.06
CA LEU A 203 -6.95 2.87 -6.90
C LEU A 203 -6.63 2.11 -5.61
N ARG A 204 -7.66 1.85 -4.79
CA ARG A 204 -7.57 0.93 -3.67
C ARG A 204 -8.21 -0.41 -4.02
N PHE A 205 -7.58 -1.49 -3.59
CA PHE A 205 -8.00 -2.86 -3.90
C PHE A 205 -8.40 -3.58 -2.62
N GLY A 206 -9.45 -4.38 -2.72
CA GLY A 206 -9.93 -5.23 -1.61
C GLY A 206 -10.18 -6.63 -2.13
N ILE A 207 -9.90 -7.63 -1.30
CA ILE A 207 -10.12 -9.05 -1.59
C ILE A 207 -10.99 -9.60 -0.47
N PHE A 208 -12.05 -10.32 -0.82
CA PHE A 208 -13.03 -10.85 0.13
C PHE A 208 -13.41 -12.28 -0.24
N ASP A 209 -13.64 -13.12 0.77
CA ASP A 209 -14.15 -14.47 0.56
C ASP A 209 -15.61 -14.47 0.08
N ALA A 210 -16.15 -15.64 -0.24
CA ALA A 210 -17.55 -15.80 -0.67
C ALA A 210 -18.59 -15.28 0.35
N ASP A 211 -18.23 -15.21 1.63
CA ASP A 211 -19.07 -14.69 2.72
C ASP A 211 -18.88 -13.17 2.94
N GLY A 212 -18.02 -12.53 2.15
CA GLY A 212 -17.71 -11.11 2.20
C GLY A 212 -16.77 -10.70 3.33
N ASN A 213 -16.01 -11.63 3.93
CA ASN A 213 -14.92 -11.29 4.86
C ASN A 213 -13.66 -10.91 4.10
N ARG A 214 -12.98 -9.85 4.53
CA ARG A 214 -11.72 -9.41 3.93
C ARG A 214 -10.63 -10.48 4.11
N MET A 215 -9.87 -10.70 3.04
CA MET A 215 -8.77 -11.66 2.97
C MET A 215 -7.43 -10.96 2.71
N ASP A 216 -6.33 -11.60 3.08
CA ASP A 216 -4.98 -11.09 2.82
C ASP A 216 -4.57 -11.23 1.34
N HIS A 217 -5.05 -12.25 0.67
CA HIS A 217 -4.72 -12.55 -0.72
C HIS A 217 -5.84 -13.36 -1.35
N ALA A 218 -5.88 -13.38 -2.67
CA ALA A 218 -6.77 -14.24 -3.43
C ALA A 218 -6.35 -15.71 -3.35
N ASP A 219 -7.29 -16.64 -3.52
CA ASP A 219 -6.99 -18.07 -3.64
C ASP A 219 -6.36 -18.37 -5.02
N PRO A 220 -5.10 -18.88 -5.08
CA PRO A 220 -4.43 -19.20 -6.34
C PRO A 220 -5.13 -20.26 -7.20
N SER A 221 -6.05 -21.04 -6.62
CA SER A 221 -6.89 -22.00 -7.34
C SER A 221 -8.10 -21.35 -8.04
N VAL A 222 -8.41 -20.11 -7.67
CA VAL A 222 -9.51 -19.30 -8.22
C VAL A 222 -8.96 -18.24 -9.19
N THR A 223 -7.90 -17.53 -8.81
CA THR A 223 -7.37 -16.40 -9.59
C THR A 223 -5.88 -16.18 -9.36
N ASN A 224 -5.19 -15.61 -10.35
CA ASN A 224 -3.78 -15.23 -10.23
C ASN A 224 -3.59 -13.79 -9.70
N ALA A 225 -4.63 -13.17 -9.12
CA ALA A 225 -4.59 -11.78 -8.64
C ALA A 225 -3.63 -11.59 -7.46
N GLY A 226 -3.41 -12.61 -6.63
CA GLY A 226 -2.46 -12.56 -5.51
C GLY A 226 -2.89 -11.57 -4.43
N LYS A 227 -1.98 -10.69 -4.01
CA LYS A 227 -2.22 -9.65 -2.99
C LYS A 227 -2.66 -8.32 -3.59
N PRO A 228 -3.22 -7.38 -2.79
CA PRO A 228 -3.54 -6.03 -3.26
C PRO A 228 -2.42 -5.31 -4.00
N ALA A 229 -1.16 -5.47 -3.55
CA ALA A 229 -0.01 -4.88 -4.23
C ALA A 229 0.16 -5.40 -5.66
N LYS A 230 -0.11 -6.68 -5.94
CA LYS A 230 -0.06 -7.22 -7.30
C LYS A 230 -1.16 -6.61 -8.17
N CYS A 231 -2.37 -6.45 -7.63
CA CYS A 231 -3.45 -5.74 -8.32
C CYS A 231 -3.07 -4.29 -8.66
N MET A 232 -2.42 -3.57 -7.73
CA MET A 232 -1.91 -2.22 -7.99
C MET A 232 -0.98 -2.17 -9.20
N TRP A 233 -0.12 -3.18 -9.37
CA TRP A 233 0.79 -3.29 -10.51
C TRP A 233 0.08 -3.69 -11.79
N CYS A 234 -0.80 -4.69 -11.76
CA CYS A 234 -1.55 -5.11 -12.94
C CYS A 234 -2.48 -4.01 -13.49
N HIS A 235 -2.87 -3.06 -12.65
CA HIS A 235 -3.71 -1.94 -13.04
C HIS A 235 -2.92 -0.66 -13.34
N GLU A 236 -1.67 -0.52 -12.88
CA GLU A 236 -0.84 0.69 -13.04
C GLU A 236 -1.61 1.99 -12.69
N SER A 237 -2.48 1.92 -11.68
CA SER A 237 -3.41 3.01 -11.29
C SER A 237 -4.53 3.33 -12.31
N THR A 238 -4.84 2.44 -13.24
CA THR A 238 -5.84 2.64 -14.31
C THR A 238 -7.01 1.66 -14.21
N ILE A 239 -8.14 2.05 -14.79
CA ILE A 239 -9.28 1.15 -15.00
C ILE A 239 -9.02 0.43 -16.32
N SER A 240 -8.50 -0.79 -16.23
CA SER A 240 -8.01 -1.53 -17.39
C SER A 240 -9.18 -1.94 -18.31
N PRO A 241 -9.05 -1.70 -19.63
CA PRO A 241 -9.96 -2.28 -20.62
C PRO A 241 -9.82 -3.82 -20.65
N MET A 242 -10.74 -4.50 -21.34
CA MET A 242 -10.61 -5.94 -21.54
C MET A 242 -9.50 -6.26 -22.56
N PHE A 243 -8.70 -7.29 -22.25
CA PHE A 243 -7.58 -7.72 -23.10
C PHE A 243 -8.00 -8.73 -24.18
N LYS A 244 -9.10 -9.45 -23.96
CA LYS A 244 -9.60 -10.52 -24.84
C LYS A 244 -11.10 -10.33 -25.09
N PRO A 245 -11.61 -10.69 -26.28
CA PRO A 245 -13.04 -10.80 -26.53
C PRO A 245 -13.73 -11.76 -25.54
N GLN A 246 -14.95 -11.44 -25.15
CA GLN A 246 -15.79 -12.27 -24.28
C GLN A 246 -16.97 -12.81 -25.07
N ASP A 247 -17.54 -13.93 -24.63
CA ASP A 247 -18.77 -14.43 -25.24
C ASP A 247 -19.98 -13.58 -24.85
N GLU A 248 -20.97 -13.54 -25.74
CA GLU A 248 -22.22 -12.83 -25.48
C GLU A 248 -23.11 -13.67 -24.56
N VAL A 249 -23.42 -13.13 -23.38
CA VAL A 249 -24.27 -13.80 -22.39
C VAL A 249 -25.54 -12.97 -22.17
N HIS A 250 -26.69 -13.63 -22.28
CA HIS A 250 -28.00 -12.98 -22.12
C HIS A 250 -28.11 -12.29 -20.75
N SER A 251 -28.69 -11.08 -20.74
CA SER A 251 -28.83 -10.21 -19.55
C SER A 251 -27.54 -9.59 -19.00
N TYR A 252 -26.43 -9.67 -19.75
CA TYR A 252 -25.19 -8.93 -19.46
C TYR A 252 -24.91 -7.95 -20.60
N LEU A 253 -24.03 -6.97 -20.33
CA LEU A 253 -23.48 -6.12 -21.37
C LEU A 253 -22.71 -6.97 -22.38
N SER A 254 -22.86 -6.63 -23.66
CA SER A 254 -22.01 -7.18 -24.71
C SER A 254 -20.54 -6.83 -24.48
N TYR A 255 -19.64 -7.60 -25.09
CA TYR A 255 -18.20 -7.33 -24.99
C TYR A 255 -17.87 -5.87 -25.33
N ASN A 256 -18.39 -5.37 -26.46
CA ASN A 256 -18.13 -3.99 -26.90
C ASN A 256 -18.75 -2.95 -25.94
N ALA A 257 -19.96 -3.19 -25.41
CA ALA A 257 -20.61 -2.25 -24.50
C ALA A 257 -19.87 -2.16 -23.15
N LEU A 258 -19.42 -3.28 -22.59
CA LEU A 258 -18.60 -3.29 -21.39
C LEU A 258 -17.25 -2.63 -21.66
N GLN A 259 -16.63 -2.94 -22.80
CA GLN A 259 -15.35 -2.37 -23.22
C GLN A 259 -15.40 -0.84 -23.32
N ASP A 260 -16.47 -0.29 -23.90
CA ASP A 260 -16.65 1.15 -24.05
C ASP A 260 -16.92 1.83 -22.71
N LYS A 261 -17.69 1.20 -21.81
CA LYS A 261 -17.88 1.70 -20.44
C LYS A 261 -16.56 1.77 -19.65
N LEU A 262 -15.75 0.72 -19.67
CA LEU A 262 -14.46 0.70 -18.97
C LEU A 262 -13.51 1.79 -19.51
N LYS A 263 -13.46 1.98 -20.84
CA LYS A 263 -12.70 3.06 -21.47
C LYS A 263 -13.20 4.44 -21.03
N ALA A 264 -14.51 4.66 -20.99
CA ALA A 264 -15.09 5.92 -20.56
C ALA A 264 -14.76 6.24 -19.09
N TYR A 265 -14.85 5.25 -18.19
CA TYR A 265 -14.44 5.43 -16.80
C TYR A 265 -12.95 5.72 -16.65
N ASN A 266 -12.10 5.01 -17.40
CA ASN A 266 -10.67 5.28 -17.38
C ASN A 266 -10.33 6.68 -17.92
N GLN A 267 -11.02 7.14 -18.97
CA GLN A 267 -10.89 8.50 -19.47
C GLN A 267 -11.29 9.52 -18.40
N SER A 268 -12.42 9.32 -17.74
CA SER A 268 -12.87 10.21 -16.67
C SER A 268 -11.86 10.24 -15.51
N LEU A 269 -11.33 9.09 -15.07
CA LEU A 269 -10.25 9.02 -14.07
C LEU A 269 -9.01 9.79 -14.53
N THR A 270 -8.61 9.67 -15.80
CA THR A 270 -7.47 10.40 -16.37
C THR A 270 -7.69 11.91 -16.34
N GLU A 271 -8.90 12.37 -16.69
CA GLU A 271 -9.29 13.77 -16.62
C GLU A 271 -9.25 14.28 -15.17
N GLN A 272 -9.71 13.48 -14.20
CA GLN A 272 -9.64 13.85 -12.78
C GLN A 272 -8.19 13.93 -12.28
N LYS A 273 -7.32 12.99 -12.67
CA LYS A 273 -5.88 13.03 -12.35
C LYS A 273 -5.19 14.29 -12.84
N ALA A 274 -5.54 14.75 -14.05
CA ALA A 274 -5.00 15.97 -14.63
C ALA A 274 -5.39 17.25 -13.85
N LEU A 275 -6.40 17.19 -12.98
CA LEU A 275 -6.81 18.32 -12.13
C LEU A 275 -6.06 18.36 -10.79
N LEU A 276 -5.33 17.31 -10.42
CA LEU A 276 -4.56 17.27 -9.19
C LEU A 276 -3.34 18.19 -9.31
N LYS A 277 -3.14 19.05 -8.30
CA LYS A 277 -2.00 19.99 -8.22
C LYS A 277 -0.85 19.46 -7.36
N GLU A 278 -1.15 18.46 -6.55
CA GLU A 278 -0.24 17.83 -5.59
C GLU A 278 -0.29 16.32 -5.78
N GLY A 279 0.77 15.63 -5.33
CA GLY A 279 0.91 14.18 -5.44
C GLY A 279 1.94 13.77 -6.49
N VAL A 280 1.73 12.60 -7.09
CA VAL A 280 2.57 12.08 -8.18
C VAL A 280 2.16 12.64 -9.54
N ASP A 281 3.09 12.68 -10.48
CA ASP A 281 2.81 13.07 -11.86
C ASP A 281 2.29 11.86 -12.66
N TYR A 282 0.96 11.80 -12.84
CA TYR A 282 0.31 10.73 -13.60
C TYR A 282 0.64 10.74 -15.10
N LEU A 283 1.28 11.78 -15.64
CA LEU A 283 1.76 11.78 -17.02
C LEU A 283 3.07 10.99 -17.16
N LYS A 284 3.76 10.69 -16.06
CA LYS A 284 4.98 9.87 -16.03
C LYS A 284 4.61 8.40 -15.86
N LEU A 285 4.13 7.82 -16.96
CA LEU A 285 3.56 6.47 -16.99
C LEU A 285 4.47 5.35 -16.48
N GLN A 286 5.79 5.57 -16.42
CA GLN A 286 6.76 4.56 -15.99
C GLN A 286 7.36 4.84 -14.60
N ASP A 287 7.05 5.99 -13.99
CA ASP A 287 7.66 6.35 -12.71
C ASP A 287 7.22 5.42 -11.57
N HIS A 288 6.05 4.78 -11.69
CA HIS A 288 5.59 3.80 -10.73
C HIS A 288 6.52 2.57 -10.63
N THR A 289 7.22 2.21 -11.71
CA THR A 289 8.17 1.09 -11.74
C THR A 289 9.35 1.30 -10.77
N PHE A 290 9.66 2.54 -10.40
CA PHE A 290 10.64 2.80 -9.36
C PHE A 290 10.18 2.32 -7.98
N THR A 291 8.87 2.25 -7.74
CA THR A 291 8.33 1.61 -6.52
C THR A 291 8.60 0.11 -6.52
N GLU A 292 8.41 -0.54 -7.67
CA GLU A 292 8.67 -1.96 -7.84
C GLU A 292 10.14 -2.26 -7.61
N LEU A 293 11.03 -1.48 -8.22
CA LEU A 293 12.46 -1.63 -8.03
C LEU A 293 12.91 -1.42 -6.58
N LEU A 294 12.27 -0.53 -5.81
CA LEU A 294 12.59 -0.36 -4.38
C LEU A 294 12.38 -1.64 -3.58
N TYR A 295 11.21 -2.27 -3.67
CA TYR A 295 10.98 -3.49 -2.90
C TYR A 295 11.60 -4.73 -3.56
N ILE A 296 11.66 -4.82 -4.89
CA ILE A 296 12.28 -5.98 -5.58
C ILE A 296 13.75 -6.04 -5.23
N THR A 297 14.50 -4.93 -5.34
CA THR A 297 15.92 -4.94 -5.00
C THR A 297 16.20 -5.13 -3.50
N PHE A 298 15.19 -4.89 -2.65
CA PHE A 298 15.25 -5.24 -1.23
C PHE A 298 14.92 -6.73 -0.99
N MET A 299 13.86 -7.27 -1.60
CA MET A 299 13.41 -8.65 -1.46
C MET A 299 14.29 -9.66 -2.19
N GLU A 300 14.96 -9.20 -3.25
CA GLU A 300 15.84 -9.97 -4.12
C GLU A 300 17.17 -9.22 -4.30
N PRO A 301 17.99 -9.06 -3.23
CA PRO A 301 19.17 -8.21 -3.31
C PRO A 301 20.33 -8.89 -4.03
N SER A 302 21.16 -8.10 -4.72
CA SER A 302 22.48 -8.50 -5.20
C SER A 302 23.52 -8.46 -4.08
N ALA A 303 24.69 -9.08 -4.29
CA ALA A 303 25.78 -9.00 -3.32
C ALA A 303 26.29 -7.56 -3.13
N GLU A 304 26.26 -6.75 -4.20
CA GLU A 304 26.62 -5.33 -4.19
C GLU A 304 25.63 -4.50 -3.36
N ARG A 305 24.32 -4.74 -3.51
CA ARG A 305 23.29 -4.11 -2.67
C ARG A 305 23.48 -4.47 -1.21
N LEU A 306 23.68 -5.75 -0.89
CA LEU A 306 23.94 -6.22 0.48
C LEU A 306 25.22 -5.63 1.06
N SER A 307 26.28 -5.46 0.25
CA SER A 307 27.51 -4.78 0.67
C SER A 307 27.24 -3.34 1.11
N ALA A 308 26.40 -2.60 0.38
CA ALA A 308 25.98 -1.27 0.76
C ALA A 308 25.06 -1.26 2.00
N GLU A 309 24.08 -2.16 2.06
CA GLU A 309 23.11 -2.29 3.16
C GLU A 309 23.78 -2.70 4.49
N TRP A 310 24.74 -3.62 4.44
CA TRP A 310 25.42 -4.14 5.63
C TRP A 310 26.60 -3.26 6.05
N GLY A 311 27.03 -2.32 5.20
CA GLY A 311 28.21 -1.51 5.41
C GLY A 311 29.49 -2.35 5.44
N MET A 312 29.58 -3.34 4.55
CA MET A 312 30.63 -4.36 4.53
C MET A 312 31.33 -4.44 3.18
N PRO A 313 32.62 -4.81 3.10
CA PRO A 313 33.28 -5.03 1.81
C PRO A 313 32.60 -6.14 1.00
N LEU A 314 32.45 -5.94 -0.32
CA LEU A 314 31.80 -6.90 -1.22
C LEU A 314 32.37 -8.31 -1.11
N ALA A 315 33.69 -8.45 -0.98
CA ALA A 315 34.35 -9.75 -0.84
C ALA A 315 33.91 -10.50 0.44
N GLU A 316 33.69 -9.80 1.55
CA GLU A 316 33.20 -10.42 2.78
C GLU A 316 31.74 -10.83 2.66
N VAL A 317 30.92 -9.99 2.00
CA VAL A 317 29.53 -10.33 1.69
C VAL A 317 29.45 -11.57 0.80
N GLN A 318 30.22 -11.62 -0.28
CA GLN A 318 30.29 -12.80 -1.17
C GLN A 318 30.74 -14.06 -0.43
N GLN A 319 31.67 -13.94 0.52
CA GLN A 319 32.07 -15.06 1.37
C GLN A 319 30.92 -15.55 2.27
N ARG A 320 30.15 -14.64 2.87
CA ARG A 320 28.98 -14.99 3.70
C ARG A 320 27.88 -15.66 2.90
N LEU A 321 27.68 -15.23 1.65
CA LEU A 321 26.69 -15.77 0.73
C LEU A 321 27.14 -17.09 0.08
N SER A 322 28.37 -17.54 0.35
CA SER A 322 28.92 -18.77 -0.23
C SER A 322 28.02 -19.96 0.07
N GLY A 323 27.57 -20.64 -0.98
CA GLY A 323 26.70 -21.81 -0.89
C GLY A 323 25.20 -21.51 -1.00
N LEU A 324 24.79 -20.24 -1.05
CA LEU A 324 23.42 -19.88 -1.42
C LEU A 324 23.24 -19.88 -2.94
N SER A 325 22.06 -20.27 -3.40
CA SER A 325 21.69 -20.17 -4.81
C SER A 325 21.27 -18.76 -5.17
N THR A 326 21.51 -18.38 -6.42
CA THR A 326 21.00 -17.13 -7.00
C THR A 326 19.97 -17.42 -8.09
N HIS A 327 19.11 -16.45 -8.35
CA HIS A 327 18.18 -16.45 -9.49
C HIS A 327 18.29 -15.15 -10.28
N VAL A 328 17.53 -15.04 -11.37
CA VAL A 328 17.39 -13.81 -12.16
C VAL A 328 15.94 -13.37 -12.09
N CYS A 329 15.70 -12.09 -11.81
CA CYS A 329 14.36 -11.52 -11.88
C CYS A 329 13.93 -11.41 -13.35
N GLU A 330 12.88 -12.13 -13.75
CA GLU A 330 12.42 -12.16 -15.15
C GLU A 330 11.96 -10.79 -15.67
N GLU A 331 11.34 -9.98 -14.79
CA GLU A 331 10.87 -8.63 -15.12
C GLU A 331 12.01 -7.63 -15.27
N PHE A 332 13.10 -7.82 -14.52
CA PHE A 332 14.27 -6.93 -14.52
C PHE A 332 15.58 -7.72 -14.64
N PRO A 333 15.85 -8.40 -15.78
CA PRO A 333 17.03 -9.27 -15.91
C PRO A 333 18.36 -8.55 -15.75
N TYR A 334 18.38 -7.23 -15.98
CA TYR A 334 19.56 -6.39 -15.81
C TYR A 334 20.02 -6.24 -14.36
N LEU A 335 19.22 -6.66 -13.37
CA LEU A 335 19.62 -6.72 -11.97
C LEU A 335 20.66 -7.82 -11.70
N GLY A 336 20.81 -8.77 -12.64
CA GLY A 336 21.83 -9.82 -12.55
C GLY A 336 21.46 -10.95 -11.57
N PRO A 337 22.45 -11.63 -10.97
CA PRO A 337 22.21 -12.71 -10.01
C PRO A 337 21.77 -12.14 -8.65
N LEU A 338 20.58 -12.55 -8.22
CA LEU A 338 19.94 -12.09 -6.99
C LEU A 338 19.80 -13.22 -5.97
N TYR A 339 19.78 -12.87 -4.70
CA TYR A 339 19.51 -13.78 -3.60
C TYR A 339 18.09 -13.58 -3.08
N GLN A 340 17.52 -14.57 -2.40
CA GLN A 340 16.23 -14.40 -1.72
C GLN A 340 16.43 -13.74 -0.35
N ARG A 341 15.72 -12.65 -0.05
CA ARG A 341 15.81 -11.91 1.24
C ARG A 341 15.70 -12.84 2.44
N LYS A 342 14.73 -13.75 2.43
CA LYS A 342 14.50 -14.74 3.50
C LYS A 342 15.73 -15.60 3.80
N GLU A 343 16.58 -15.86 2.80
CA GLU A 343 17.79 -16.68 2.97
C GLU A 343 18.97 -15.88 3.50
N VAL A 344 19.11 -14.61 3.09
CA VAL A 344 20.24 -13.76 3.44
C VAL A 344 20.05 -13.00 4.75
N GLU A 345 18.82 -12.79 5.21
CA GLU A 345 18.52 -12.00 6.42
C GLU A 345 19.19 -12.57 7.67
N LYS A 346 19.29 -13.90 7.79
CA LYS A 346 19.98 -14.59 8.91
C LYS A 346 21.50 -14.35 8.94
N LEU A 347 22.07 -13.86 7.83
CA LEU A 347 23.50 -13.57 7.68
C LEU A 347 23.82 -12.09 7.93
N ALA A 348 22.79 -11.23 7.99
CA ALA A 348 22.92 -9.81 8.16
C ALA A 348 23.52 -9.46 9.54
N PRO A 349 24.32 -8.37 9.63
CA PRO A 349 24.98 -7.98 10.87
C PRO A 349 24.03 -7.37 11.92
N TYR A 350 22.77 -7.15 11.56
CA TYR A 350 21.69 -6.67 12.40
C TYR A 350 20.36 -7.29 11.94
N GLN A 351 19.33 -7.20 12.78
CA GLN A 351 17.98 -7.66 12.45
C GLN A 351 17.08 -6.45 12.24
N GLY A 352 16.43 -6.37 11.08
CA GLY A 352 15.37 -5.43 10.79
C GLY A 352 14.00 -5.94 11.25
N LEU A 353 12.94 -5.18 10.95
CA LEU A 353 11.58 -5.74 11.03
C LEU A 353 11.39 -6.81 9.96
N GLU A 354 10.74 -7.91 10.31
CA GLU A 354 10.30 -8.88 9.32
C GLU A 354 9.31 -8.23 8.35
N VAL A 355 9.36 -8.66 7.09
CA VAL A 355 8.41 -8.29 6.04
C VAL A 355 7.65 -9.53 5.60
N SER A 356 6.50 -9.36 4.94
CA SER A 356 5.78 -10.48 4.34
C SER A 356 6.66 -11.25 3.36
N GLY A 357 6.46 -12.57 3.28
CA GLY A 357 7.33 -13.46 2.51
C GLY A 357 7.33 -13.19 1.01
N SER A 358 6.27 -12.58 0.48
CA SER A 358 6.17 -12.03 -0.87
C SER A 358 5.40 -10.72 -0.82
N VAL A 359 5.76 -9.74 -1.66
CA VAL A 359 4.97 -8.50 -1.78
C VAL A 359 3.71 -8.73 -2.63
N ARG A 360 3.78 -9.63 -3.62
CA ARG A 360 2.75 -9.80 -4.66
C ARG A 360 1.90 -11.06 -4.50
N GLU A 361 2.47 -12.12 -3.94
CA GLU A 361 1.84 -13.45 -3.88
C GLU A 361 1.49 -13.85 -2.45
N MET A 362 0.63 -14.86 -2.31
CA MET A 362 0.33 -15.51 -1.02
C MET A 362 1.64 -15.88 -0.28
N SER A 363 1.73 -15.50 0.99
CA SER A 363 2.92 -15.76 1.80
C SER A 363 2.63 -15.76 3.30
N SER A 364 3.68 -15.86 4.12
CA SER A 364 3.58 -15.51 5.54
C SER A 364 3.46 -14.00 5.68
N GLU A 365 2.46 -13.53 6.41
CA GLU A 365 2.16 -12.11 6.58
C GLU A 365 2.64 -11.57 7.93
N VAL A 366 3.01 -10.29 7.93
CA VAL A 366 3.32 -9.53 9.14
C VAL A 366 2.23 -8.49 9.38
N ASN A 367 1.99 -8.17 10.65
CA ASN A 367 1.10 -7.08 11.05
C ASN A 367 1.70 -6.38 12.26
N TYR A 368 2.02 -5.10 12.13
CA TYR A 368 2.54 -4.24 13.20
C TYR A 368 1.58 -3.11 13.56
N ILE A 369 0.36 -3.08 12.99
CA ILE A 369 -0.62 -2.00 13.17
C ILE A 369 -1.76 -2.41 14.12
N HIS A 370 -2.03 -3.71 14.23
CA HIS A 370 -3.15 -4.25 15.02
C HIS A 370 -2.74 -5.24 16.13
N ASP A 371 -1.52 -5.14 16.64
CA ASP A 371 -1.04 -5.95 17.78
C ASP A 371 -1.55 -5.47 19.14
#